data_AF-A0AAV8XMK2-F1
#
_entry.id   AF-A0AAV8XMK2-F1
#
_cell.length_a   1.000
_cell.length_b   1.000
_cell.length_c   1.000
_cell.angle_alpha   90.00
_cell.angle_beta   90.00
_cell.angle_gamma   90.00
#
_symmetry.space_group_name_H-M   'P 1'
#
loop_
_entity.id
_entity.type
_entity.pdbx_description
1 polymer ?
#
loop_
_entity_poly.entity_id
_entity_poly.type
_entity_poly.pdbx_seq_one_letter_code
_entity_poly.pdbx_strand_id
1 'polypeptide(L)'
;MLAQIQQMINAECIDDYTDAPSIVVSFVCNNVSQKITIKLPLTINKFFEPTEMNGESFFARWKNLGNANQQRSQKIFKASIPMDLQAARTKIMGFGMQLLDGIDPNLDNFVCAGIIHMRSQQVGCLLRLEPNKNAQMYRLTVRSSKETVSVELCDLLADQF
;
A
#
# COMPACT_ATOMS: atom_id res chain seq x y z
N MET A 1 -14.04 38.49 0.20
CA MET A 1 -12.77 37.95 0.72
C MET A 1 -12.96 36.44 0.85
N LEU A 2 -12.18 35.63 0.13
CA LEU A 2 -12.21 34.18 0.34
C LEU A 2 -11.45 33.90 1.65
N ALA A 3 -12.12 33.32 2.64
CA ALA A 3 -11.49 32.89 3.89
C ALA A 3 -11.20 31.39 3.79
N GLN A 4 -9.97 30.99 4.10
CA GLN A 4 -9.56 29.59 4.19
C GLN A 4 -9.13 29.29 5.62
N ILE A 5 -9.64 28.19 6.18
CA ILE A 5 -9.27 27.70 7.50
C ILE A 5 -8.52 26.38 7.30
N GLN A 6 -7.41 26.21 8.02
CA GLN A 6 -6.62 24.99 8.01
C GLN A 6 -6.68 24.32 9.39
N GLN A 7 -6.84 22.99 9.40
CA GLN A 7 -6.80 22.17 10.60
C GLN A 7 -5.67 21.14 10.47
N MET A 8 -4.77 21.12 11.45
CA MET A 8 -3.73 20.11 11.55
C MET A 8 -4.28 18.87 12.27
N ILE A 9 -4.03 17.68 11.71
CA ILE A 9 -4.42 16.40 12.31
C ILE A 9 -3.14 15.60 12.54
N ASN A 10 -2.88 15.24 13.79
CA ASN A 10 -1.83 14.29 14.14
C ASN A 10 -2.44 12.90 14.21
N ALA A 11 -1.79 11.93 13.58
CA ALA A 11 -2.24 10.53 13.57
C ALA A 11 -1.12 9.61 14.05
N GLU A 12 -1.51 8.56 14.75
CA GLU A 12 -0.63 7.49 15.20
C GLU A 12 -1.31 6.16 14.92
N CYS A 13 -0.61 5.24 14.26
CA CYS A 13 -1.11 3.90 14.00
C CYS A 13 -0.91 3.03 15.23
N ILE A 14 -2.01 2.62 15.89
CA ILE A 14 -1.94 1.83 17.12
C ILE A 14 -1.76 0.34 16.81
N ASP A 15 -2.56 -0.19 15.89
CA ASP A 15 -2.50 -1.55 15.35
C ASP A 15 -2.94 -1.51 13.88
N ASP A 16 -2.93 -2.65 13.22
CA ASP A 16 -3.38 -2.75 11.84
C ASP A 16 -4.89 -2.47 11.73
N TYR A 17 -5.26 -1.88 10.60
CA TYR A 17 -6.64 -1.56 10.29
C TYR A 17 -6.84 -1.66 8.78
N THR A 18 -8.10 -1.82 8.39
CA THR A 18 -8.53 -1.82 7.00
C THR A 18 -9.22 -0.50 6.66
N ASP A 19 -9.25 -0.14 5.37
CA ASP A 19 -9.89 1.08 4.88
C ASP A 19 -9.21 2.36 5.44
N ALA A 20 -9.95 3.46 5.53
CA ALA A 20 -9.45 4.74 5.98
C ALA A 20 -10.46 5.49 6.88
N PRO A 21 -9.99 6.29 7.85
CA PRO A 21 -10.87 7.04 8.74
C PRO A 21 -11.64 8.12 7.98
N SER A 22 -12.82 8.50 8.48
CA SER A 22 -13.65 9.57 7.89
C SER A 22 -13.64 10.82 8.77
N ILE A 23 -13.62 11.99 8.15
CA ILE A 23 -13.91 13.27 8.79
C ILE A 23 -15.31 13.74 8.41
N VAL A 24 -16.04 14.27 9.39
CA VAL A 24 -17.36 14.87 9.18
C VAL A 24 -17.22 16.37 9.36
N VAL A 25 -17.51 17.12 8.30
CA VAL A 25 -17.50 18.58 8.29
C VAL A 25 -18.95 19.06 8.28
N SER A 26 -19.35 19.75 9.36
CA SER A 26 -20.69 20.31 9.51
C SER A 26 -20.61 21.83 9.60
N PHE A 27 -21.44 22.54 8.83
CA PHE A 27 -21.48 24.00 8.80
C PHE A 27 -22.86 24.50 8.39
N VAL A 28 -23.13 25.79 8.55
CA VAL A 28 -24.37 26.44 8.09
C VAL A 28 -24.05 27.35 6.90
N CYS A 29 -24.82 27.20 5.82
CA CYS A 29 -24.74 28.07 4.65
C CYS A 29 -26.14 28.56 4.31
N ASN A 30 -26.34 29.88 4.22
CA ASN A 30 -27.64 30.50 3.93
C ASN A 30 -28.78 30.00 4.86
N ASN A 31 -28.51 29.90 6.17
CA ASN A 31 -29.42 29.36 7.18
C ASN A 31 -29.82 27.87 7.00
N VAL A 32 -29.11 27.14 6.14
CA VAL A 32 -29.30 25.70 5.94
C VAL A 32 -28.08 24.95 6.47
N SER A 33 -28.32 23.96 7.32
CA SER A 33 -27.27 23.06 7.82
C SER A 33 -26.76 22.14 6.70
N GLN A 34 -25.45 22.11 6.53
CA GLN A 34 -24.71 21.25 5.62
C GLN A 34 -23.90 20.24 6.42
N LYS A 35 -23.79 19.02 5.91
CA LYS A 35 -22.96 17.94 6.48
C LYS A 35 -22.29 17.19 5.35
N ILE A 36 -20.95 17.14 5.40
CA ILE A 36 -20.13 16.45 4.42
C ILE A 36 -19.30 15.40 5.16
N THR A 37 -19.35 14.16 4.70
CA THR A 37 -18.48 13.07 5.19
C THR A 37 -17.42 12.79 4.14
N ILE A 38 -16.15 12.82 4.52
CA ILE A 38 -15.01 12.64 3.62
C ILE A 38 -14.11 11.54 4.21
N LYS A 39 -13.73 10.54 3.41
CA LYS A 39 -12.66 9.62 3.78
C LYS A 39 -11.31 10.34 3.72
N LEU A 40 -10.56 10.32 4.81
CA LEU A 40 -9.18 10.81 4.83
C LEU A 40 -8.29 9.78 4.12
N PRO A 41 -7.31 10.18 3.31
CA PRO A 41 -6.38 9.27 2.64
C PRO A 41 -5.29 8.76 3.60
N LEU A 42 -5.71 8.27 4.77
CA LEU A 42 -4.87 7.74 5.83
C LEU A 42 -5.10 6.23 5.94
N THR A 43 -4.38 5.49 5.12
CA THR A 43 -4.40 4.02 5.04
C THR A 43 -3.13 3.43 5.66
N ILE A 44 -3.12 2.12 5.98
CA ILE A 44 -2.02 1.50 6.74
C ILE A 44 -0.65 1.64 6.05
N ASN A 45 -0.61 1.69 4.71
CA ASN A 45 0.63 1.89 3.96
C ASN A 45 1.28 3.28 4.16
N LYS A 46 0.58 4.24 4.77
CA LYS A 46 1.17 5.55 5.14
C LYS A 46 2.14 5.47 6.31
N PHE A 47 2.19 4.33 7.02
CA PHE A 47 3.07 4.10 8.16
C PHE A 47 4.27 3.21 7.82
N PHE A 48 4.61 3.10 6.53
CA PHE A 48 5.83 2.41 6.11
C PHE A 48 7.09 3.23 6.41
N GLU A 49 8.11 2.53 6.91
CA GLU A 49 9.51 2.88 6.71
C GLU A 49 10.07 2.07 5.53
N PRO A 50 10.52 2.72 4.44
CA PRO A 50 11.18 2.04 3.33
C PRO A 50 12.43 1.27 3.80
N THR A 51 12.63 0.03 3.32
CA THR A 51 13.77 -0.79 3.73
C THR A 51 14.59 -1.24 2.53
N GLU A 52 15.84 -0.79 2.44
CA GLU A 52 16.80 -1.30 1.47
C GLU A 52 17.34 -2.67 1.88
N MET A 53 17.57 -3.56 0.90
CA MET A 53 18.27 -4.81 1.08
C MET A 53 18.74 -5.38 -0.26
N ASN A 54 19.74 -6.26 -0.21
CA ASN A 54 20.20 -6.99 -1.40
C ASN A 54 19.26 -8.16 -1.75
N GLY A 55 19.44 -8.74 -2.95
CA GLY A 55 18.65 -9.85 -3.43
C GLY A 55 18.70 -11.09 -2.54
N GLU A 56 19.87 -11.44 -2.01
CA GLU A 56 20.04 -12.59 -1.10
C GLU A 56 19.16 -12.44 0.15
N SER A 57 19.23 -11.29 0.80
CA SER A 57 18.43 -10.96 1.99
C SER A 57 16.93 -10.96 1.67
N PHE A 58 16.55 -10.37 0.54
CA PHE A 58 15.16 -10.36 0.09
C PHE A 58 14.62 -11.79 -0.08
N PHE A 59 15.32 -12.64 -0.84
CA PHE A 59 14.84 -14.00 -1.12
C PHE A 59 14.86 -14.90 0.11
N ALA A 60 15.81 -14.73 1.03
CA ALA A 60 15.81 -15.42 2.30
C ALA A 60 14.55 -15.07 3.12
N ARG A 61 14.27 -13.77 3.29
CA ARG A 61 13.07 -13.29 4.01
C ARG A 61 11.78 -13.69 3.28
N TRP A 62 11.75 -13.60 1.95
CA TRP A 62 10.62 -13.99 1.13
C TRP A 62 10.25 -15.46 1.33
N LYS A 63 11.24 -16.36 1.35
CA LYS A 63 11.03 -17.79 1.62
C LYS A 63 10.52 -18.03 3.04
N ASN A 64 11.12 -17.39 4.04
CA ASN A 64 10.72 -17.54 5.44
C ASN A 64 9.24 -17.16 5.66
N LEU A 65 8.79 -16.03 5.09
CA LEU A 65 7.39 -15.60 5.16
C LEU A 65 6.45 -16.42 4.25
N GLY A 66 6.99 -17.24 3.35
CA GLY A 66 6.23 -18.05 2.41
C GLY A 66 5.83 -19.43 2.94
N ASN A 67 6.46 -19.90 4.01
CA ASN A 67 6.27 -21.26 4.53
C ASN A 67 4.96 -21.41 5.32
N ALA A 68 4.38 -20.31 5.79
CA ALA A 68 3.04 -20.28 6.37
C ALA A 68 2.08 -19.68 5.33
N ASN A 69 1.16 -20.50 4.79
CA ASN A 69 0.18 -20.04 3.78
C ASN A 69 -0.62 -18.80 4.24
N GLN A 70 -0.83 -18.64 5.55
CA GLN A 70 -1.53 -17.52 6.16
C GLN A 70 -0.78 -16.17 6.03
N GLN A 71 0.54 -16.16 5.80
CA GLN A 71 1.33 -14.92 5.75
C GLN A 71 1.39 -14.28 4.36
N ARG A 72 0.73 -14.89 3.36
CA ARG A 72 0.78 -14.50 1.96
C ARG A 72 -0.60 -14.10 1.45
N SER A 73 -0.72 -12.91 0.88
CA SER A 73 -1.83 -12.53 0.02
C SER A 73 -1.38 -12.47 -1.44
N GLN A 74 -2.20 -12.96 -2.35
CA GLN A 74 -1.95 -12.87 -3.79
C GLN A 74 -3.24 -12.51 -4.52
N LYS A 75 -3.16 -11.49 -5.38
CA LYS A 75 -4.24 -11.12 -6.30
C LYS A 75 -3.75 -11.16 -7.73
N ILE A 76 -4.57 -11.73 -8.60
CA ILE A 76 -4.44 -11.60 -10.05
C ILE A 76 -5.62 -10.77 -10.52
N PHE A 77 -5.36 -9.64 -11.16
CA PHE A 77 -6.41 -8.70 -11.52
C PHE A 77 -6.11 -8.02 -12.86
N LYS A 78 -7.16 -7.59 -13.54
CA LYS A 78 -7.06 -6.88 -14.82
C LYS A 78 -6.63 -5.43 -14.57
N ALA A 79 -5.75 -4.90 -15.40
CA ALA A 79 -5.37 -3.49 -15.34
C ALA A 79 -6.59 -2.61 -15.65
N SER A 80 -6.80 -1.56 -14.84
CA SER A 80 -7.89 -0.59 -15.05
C SER A 80 -7.59 0.38 -16.20
N ILE A 81 -6.31 0.59 -16.49
CA ILE A 81 -5.80 1.39 -17.61
C ILE A 81 -4.75 0.59 -18.40
N PRO A 82 -4.45 0.96 -19.65
CA PRO A 82 -3.37 0.33 -20.41
C PRO A 82 -2.06 0.29 -19.60
N MET A 83 -1.42 -0.87 -19.56
CA MET A 83 -0.24 -1.06 -18.73
C MET A 83 0.96 -0.22 -19.21
N ASP A 84 1.33 0.78 -18.42
CA ASP A 84 2.56 1.55 -18.55
C ASP A 84 3.46 1.26 -17.35
N LEU A 85 4.65 0.71 -17.61
CA LEU A 85 5.60 0.34 -16.55
C LEU A 85 6.18 1.56 -15.82
N GLN A 86 6.31 2.71 -16.48
CA GLN A 86 6.79 3.92 -15.81
C GLN A 86 5.72 4.45 -14.85
N ALA A 87 4.47 4.53 -15.31
CA ALA A 87 3.34 4.88 -14.45
C ALA A 87 3.20 3.88 -13.27
N ALA A 88 3.38 2.59 -13.53
CA ALA A 88 3.37 1.56 -12.50
C ALA A 88 4.49 1.77 -11.48
N ARG A 89 5.71 2.07 -11.94
CA ARG A 89 6.86 2.38 -11.08
C ARG A 89 6.57 3.58 -10.17
N THR A 90 5.98 4.65 -10.70
CA THR A 90 5.60 5.82 -9.90
C THR A 90 4.56 5.48 -8.83
N LYS A 91 3.54 4.68 -9.17
CA LYS A 91 2.54 4.20 -8.20
C LYS A 91 3.16 3.36 -7.08
N ILE A 92 4.06 2.43 -7.44
CA ILE A 92 4.80 1.61 -6.47
C ILE A 92 5.66 2.47 -5.54
N MET A 93 6.44 3.40 -6.08
CA MET A 93 7.27 4.30 -5.28
C MET A 93 6.43 5.18 -4.34
N GLY A 94 5.23 5.58 -4.74
CA GLY A 94 4.29 6.35 -3.91
C GLY A 94 3.57 5.53 -2.83
N PHE A 95 3.68 4.19 -2.84
CA PHE A 95 2.97 3.33 -1.90
C PHE A 95 3.60 3.33 -0.50
N GLY A 96 4.87 3.74 -0.37
CA GLY A 96 5.58 3.89 0.91
C GLY A 96 6.67 2.85 1.17
N MET A 97 6.80 1.82 0.34
CA MET A 97 7.87 0.82 0.44
C MET A 97 9.08 1.21 -0.40
N GLN A 98 10.26 0.67 -0.08
CA GLN A 98 11.45 0.80 -0.91
C GLN A 98 11.30 -0.08 -2.15
N LEU A 99 11.41 0.51 -3.35
CA LEU A 99 11.57 -0.23 -4.59
C LEU A 99 13.01 -0.75 -4.71
N LEU A 100 13.17 -2.04 -4.95
CA LEU A 100 14.45 -2.73 -5.01
C LEU A 100 14.73 -3.19 -6.44
N ASP A 101 15.56 -2.43 -7.15
CA ASP A 101 15.91 -2.70 -8.54
C ASP A 101 16.82 -3.93 -8.69
N GLY A 102 16.62 -4.70 -9.76
CA GLY A 102 17.49 -5.82 -10.12
C GLY A 102 17.41 -7.06 -9.23
N ILE A 103 16.46 -7.13 -8.28
CA ILE A 103 16.26 -8.32 -7.45
C ILE A 103 15.52 -9.42 -8.22
N ASP A 104 14.44 -9.07 -8.92
CA ASP A 104 13.74 -10.05 -9.75
C ASP A 104 14.52 -10.30 -11.05
N PRO A 105 14.71 -11.56 -11.48
CA PRO A 105 15.33 -11.85 -12.77
C PRO A 105 14.57 -11.26 -13.96
N ASN A 106 13.24 -11.08 -13.85
CA ASN A 106 12.46 -10.38 -14.85
C ASN A 106 12.43 -8.88 -14.52
N LEU A 107 13.06 -8.08 -15.39
CA LEU A 107 13.19 -6.63 -15.23
C LEU A 107 11.86 -5.86 -15.29
N ASP A 108 10.80 -6.46 -15.83
CA ASP A 108 9.46 -5.86 -15.84
C ASP A 108 8.75 -6.02 -14.48
N ASN A 109 9.23 -6.91 -13.60
CA ASN A 109 8.66 -7.12 -12.27
C ASN A 109 9.17 -6.07 -11.28
N PHE A 110 8.31 -5.68 -10.35
CA PHE A 110 8.68 -4.79 -9.25
C PHE A 110 8.77 -5.58 -7.95
N VAL A 111 9.85 -5.34 -7.20
CA VAL A 111 10.09 -5.94 -5.89
C VAL A 111 10.26 -4.82 -4.88
N CYS A 112 9.54 -4.89 -3.76
CA CYS A 112 9.63 -3.87 -2.72
C CYS A 112 9.77 -4.48 -1.32
N ALA A 113 10.36 -3.71 -0.41
CA ALA A 113 10.43 -4.04 1.00
C ALA A 113 10.18 -2.80 1.88
N GLY A 114 9.59 -3.04 3.05
CA GLY A 114 9.35 -1.99 4.04
C GLY A 114 8.89 -2.58 5.36
N ILE A 115 8.88 -1.76 6.41
CA ILE A 115 8.37 -2.11 7.72
C ILE A 115 7.23 -1.17 8.06
N ILE A 116 6.05 -1.70 8.37
CA ILE A 116 4.96 -0.90 8.93
C ILE A 116 5.22 -0.70 10.41
N HIS A 117 5.22 0.56 10.85
CA HIS A 117 5.31 0.92 12.26
C HIS A 117 3.93 1.16 12.85
N MET A 118 3.58 0.32 13.82
CA MET A 118 2.42 0.50 14.67
C MET A 118 2.90 0.55 16.12
N ARG A 119 2.15 1.20 17.01
CA ARG A 119 2.48 1.24 18.43
C ARG A 119 2.53 -0.17 19.02
N SER A 120 1.62 -1.06 18.60
CA SER A 120 1.54 -2.44 19.09
C SER A 120 2.71 -3.30 18.63
N GLN A 121 3.24 -3.07 17.43
CA GLN A 121 4.25 -3.92 16.80
C GLN A 121 4.82 -3.31 15.50
N GLN A 122 5.91 -3.89 15.02
CA GLN A 122 6.42 -3.65 13.66
C GLN A 122 6.15 -4.86 12.77
N VAL A 123 5.73 -4.62 11.52
CA VAL A 123 5.44 -5.69 10.56
C VAL A 123 6.28 -5.51 9.31
N GLY A 124 7.25 -6.40 9.13
CA GLY A 124 8.06 -6.46 7.91
C GLY A 124 7.23 -6.99 6.74
N CYS A 125 7.24 -6.25 5.64
CA CYS A 125 6.46 -6.53 4.44
C CYS A 125 7.37 -6.63 3.22
N LEU A 126 7.11 -7.62 2.38
CA LEU A 126 7.72 -7.81 1.08
C LEU A 126 6.63 -7.88 0.01
N LEU A 127 6.91 -7.28 -1.13
CA LEU A 127 5.96 -7.15 -2.22
C LEU A 127 6.61 -7.53 -3.53
N ARG A 128 5.86 -8.24 -4.37
CA ARG A 128 6.23 -8.56 -5.75
C ARG A 128 5.04 -8.30 -6.66
N LEU A 129 5.19 -7.37 -7.59
CA LEU A 129 4.20 -7.06 -8.64
C LEU A 129 4.74 -7.55 -9.98
N GLU A 130 3.96 -8.40 -10.65
CA GLU A 130 4.32 -9.04 -11.91
C GLU A 130 3.35 -8.59 -13.02
N PRO A 131 3.74 -7.64 -13.88
CA PRO A 131 2.93 -7.21 -15.02
C PRO A 131 2.91 -8.27 -16.13
N ASN A 132 1.74 -8.59 -16.67
CA ASN A 132 1.56 -9.35 -17.90
C ASN A 132 0.91 -8.46 -18.98
N LYS A 133 1.75 -7.81 -19.78
CA LYS A 133 1.33 -6.89 -20.86
C LYS A 133 0.43 -7.54 -21.90
N ASN A 134 0.66 -8.81 -22.23
CA ASN A 134 -0.13 -9.53 -23.24
C ASN A 134 -1.55 -9.78 -22.75
N ALA A 135 -1.70 -10.16 -21.48
CA ALA A 135 -3.01 -10.43 -20.88
C ALA A 135 -3.68 -9.19 -20.28
N GLN A 136 -2.98 -8.05 -20.20
CA GLN A 136 -3.39 -6.85 -19.47
C GLN A 136 -3.80 -7.18 -18.02
N MET A 137 -2.99 -8.00 -17.35
CA MET A 137 -3.21 -8.43 -15.97
C MET A 137 -1.96 -8.18 -15.12
N TYR A 138 -2.16 -7.93 -13.84
CA TYR A 138 -1.12 -7.94 -12.83
C TYR A 138 -1.27 -9.17 -11.94
N ARG A 139 -0.16 -9.72 -11.48
CA ARG A 139 -0.10 -10.60 -10.31
C ARG A 139 0.65 -9.89 -9.20
N LEU A 140 -0.09 -9.49 -8.17
CA LEU A 140 0.46 -8.89 -6.96
C LEU A 140 0.56 -9.95 -5.87
N THR A 141 1.73 -10.05 -5.23
CA THR A 141 1.93 -10.89 -4.05
C THR A 141 2.53 -10.06 -2.93
N VAL A 142 1.88 -10.07 -1.77
CA VAL A 142 2.38 -9.46 -0.54
C VAL A 142 2.63 -10.57 0.48
N ARG A 143 3.78 -10.51 1.15
CA ARG A 143 4.13 -11.35 2.29
C ARG A 143 4.53 -10.49 3.46
N SER A 144 4.00 -10.80 4.63
CA SER A 144 4.36 -10.09 5.86
C SER A 144 4.25 -11.02 7.06
N SER A 145 4.77 -10.60 8.21
CA SER A 145 4.66 -11.38 9.44
C SER A 145 3.23 -11.45 10.02
N LYS A 146 2.25 -10.73 9.44
CA LYS A 146 0.85 -10.68 9.89
C LYS A 146 -0.14 -10.78 8.72
N GLU A 147 -1.00 -11.80 8.71
CA GLU A 147 -1.92 -12.11 7.61
C GLU A 147 -2.79 -10.93 7.19
N THR A 148 -3.43 -10.27 8.16
CA THR A 148 -4.34 -9.14 7.94
C THR A 148 -3.64 -7.97 7.23
N VAL A 149 -2.38 -7.71 7.56
CA VAL A 149 -1.54 -6.71 6.86
C VAL A 149 -1.25 -7.14 5.44
N SER A 150 -0.90 -8.41 5.21
CA SER A 150 -0.68 -8.92 3.85
C SER A 150 -1.93 -8.76 2.96
N VAL A 151 -3.11 -9.04 3.51
CA VAL A 151 -4.39 -8.87 2.80
C VAL A 151 -4.65 -7.40 2.49
N GLU A 152 -4.65 -6.53 3.50
CA GLU A 152 -4.97 -5.11 3.32
C GLU A 152 -4.03 -4.41 2.33
N LEU A 153 -2.73 -4.66 2.41
CA LEU A 153 -1.76 -4.06 1.47
C LEU A 153 -1.98 -4.53 0.03
N CYS A 154 -2.35 -5.80 -0.15
CA CYS A 154 -2.65 -6.36 -1.47
C CYS A 154 -3.90 -5.69 -2.06
N ASP A 155 -4.91 -5.45 -1.23
CA ASP A 155 -6.17 -4.81 -1.60
C ASP A 155 -5.95 -3.34 -1.98
N LEU A 156 -5.33 -2.57 -1.08
CA LEU A 156 -5.03 -1.15 -1.30
C LEU A 156 -4.21 -0.90 -2.56
N LEU A 157 -3.20 -1.74 -2.81
CA LEU A 157 -2.34 -1.56 -3.96
C LEU A 157 -3.00 -2.03 -5.25
N ALA A 158 -3.75 -3.13 -5.24
CA ALA A 158 -4.46 -3.60 -6.43
C ALA A 158 -5.43 -2.53 -6.97
N ASP A 159 -6.10 -1.79 -6.09
CA ASP A 159 -7.01 -0.69 -6.44
C ASP A 159 -6.30 0.50 -7.13
N GLN A 160 -4.96 0.55 -7.11
CA GLN A 160 -4.20 1.59 -7.81
C GLN A 160 -3.93 1.25 -9.29
N PHE A 161 -4.20 0.03 -9.75
CA PHE A 161 -3.75 -0.48 -11.05
C PHE A 161 -4.88 -0.84 -12.00
#